data_AF-A0A4Z2C0I4-F1
#
_entry.id   AF-A0A4Z2C0I4-F1
#
_cell.length_a   1.000
_cell.length_b   1.000
_cell.length_c   1.000
_cell.angle_alpha   90.00
_cell.angle_beta   90.00
_cell.angle_gamma   90.00
#
_symmetry.space_group_name_H-M   'P 1'
#
loop_
_entity.id
_entity.type
_entity.pdbx_description
1 polymer ?
#
loop_
_entity_poly.entity_id
_entity_poly.type
_entity_poly.pdbx_seq_one_letter_code
_entity_poly.pdbx_strand_id
1 'polypeptide(L)'
;MWDDFVCNCPPNTAGRRCEEVKWCELSPCPDTAACQLRSRGFECLSNVTFRVGSSVLSYRSNGRIHRQLHSVSLSFRTRQPNATLLHARKDSDHLTVSLLDSRLLVELQAGTDQATLQSRTLLSDGRWHSVELRLEDQIPPTSCWVMAADGDEEERNSSGSSVGALEFLKGGADIFLGGMSLDAGAAFSGCLGPVEIGGLPLPFHHDTELKLPRPQEELFTMLNSNAAPRHGCWGASVCAPGPCENNAACEDLFDLHRCRCTPGWTGPLCQESTDHCVSGPCVHGNCTNRPGRFECACEPGHRGERCEVEVDVCEDSKCVNGATCLKGFQSYSCLCPQNLTGPYCSEKVPDIPWYIEINPLPRLPESPCRGARWNYSCFNGGNCSDLDGCDCRPGFTGHWCEKDVDECASDPCMNGGFCLNYVNSFECACDLNHSGIHCQMDVSDFYLYVFLSLWQNLFQLMSYLMIRLDDEPEIDLGFQLD
;
A
#
# COMPACT_ATOMS: atom_id res chain seq x y z
N MET A 1 -62.53 35.34 -41.02
CA MET A 1 -62.71 34.29 -39.99
C MET A 1 -63.21 33.01 -40.67
N TRP A 2 -62.47 32.50 -41.67
CA TRP A 2 -62.87 31.34 -42.52
C TRP A 2 -61.71 30.37 -42.79
N ASP A 3 -60.62 30.43 -42.01
CA ASP A 3 -59.44 29.57 -42.19
C ASP A 3 -59.09 28.80 -40.90
N ASP A 4 -60.12 28.26 -40.24
CA ASP A 4 -59.93 27.31 -39.14
C ASP A 4 -60.43 25.92 -39.52
N PHE A 5 -59.69 25.27 -40.42
CA PHE A 5 -59.92 23.88 -40.81
C PHE A 5 -58.76 23.00 -40.32
N VAL A 6 -59.10 21.78 -39.94
CA VAL A 6 -58.16 20.72 -39.59
C VAL A 6 -58.50 19.51 -40.47
N CYS A 7 -57.54 19.07 -41.27
CA CYS A 7 -57.70 17.90 -42.13
C CYS A 7 -57.67 16.59 -41.31
N ASN A 8 -58.48 15.60 -41.71
CA ASN A 8 -58.28 14.23 -41.26
C ASN A 8 -57.09 13.64 -42.03
N CYS A 9 -55.99 13.43 -41.33
CA CYS A 9 -54.73 13.08 -41.95
C CYS A 9 -54.58 11.57 -42.23
N PRO A 10 -53.94 11.20 -43.35
CA PRO A 10 -53.49 9.83 -43.59
C PRO A 10 -52.61 9.30 -42.43
N PRO A 11 -52.52 7.97 -42.27
CA PRO A 11 -51.66 7.39 -41.24
C PRO A 11 -50.23 7.93 -41.33
N ASN A 12 -49.61 8.17 -40.18
CA ASN A 12 -48.26 8.74 -40.02
C ASN A 12 -48.10 10.21 -40.47
N THR A 13 -49.20 10.97 -40.62
CA THR A 13 -49.16 12.42 -40.86
C THR A 13 -50.00 13.18 -39.84
N ALA A 14 -49.63 14.43 -39.57
CA ALA A 14 -50.25 15.33 -38.58
C ALA A 14 -50.15 16.80 -39.06
N GLY A 15 -50.67 17.72 -38.27
CA GLY A 15 -50.75 19.14 -38.62
C GLY A 15 -52.12 19.51 -39.20
N ARG A 16 -52.35 20.81 -39.39
CA ARG A 16 -53.67 21.32 -39.83
C ARG A 16 -53.99 20.92 -41.26
N ARG A 17 -52.96 20.74 -42.08
CA ARG A 17 -52.99 20.36 -43.50
C ARG A 17 -52.30 19.01 -43.76
N CYS A 18 -52.02 18.22 -42.72
CA CYS A 18 -51.27 16.96 -42.82
C CYS A 18 -49.84 17.12 -43.34
N GLU A 19 -49.23 18.26 -43.06
CA GLU A 19 -47.89 18.67 -43.49
C GLU A 19 -46.77 18.07 -42.63
N GLU A 20 -47.09 17.62 -41.41
CA GLU A 20 -46.11 17.04 -40.49
C GLU A 20 -46.06 15.53 -40.66
N VAL A 21 -44.90 14.99 -41.00
CA VAL A 21 -44.70 13.54 -41.08
C VAL A 21 -44.28 13.02 -39.71
N LYS A 22 -45.00 12.02 -39.20
CA LYS A 22 -44.67 11.31 -37.97
C LYS A 22 -43.59 10.26 -38.24
N TRP A 23 -42.37 10.73 -38.46
CA TRP A 23 -41.24 9.90 -38.90
C TRP A 23 -41.02 8.64 -38.07
N CYS A 24 -41.12 8.72 -36.74
CA CYS A 24 -40.87 7.56 -35.88
C CYS A 24 -41.94 6.47 -35.95
N GLU A 25 -43.19 6.78 -36.36
CA GLU A 25 -44.22 5.78 -36.60
C GLU A 25 -43.90 4.91 -37.84
N LEU A 26 -43.01 5.39 -38.73
CA LEU A 26 -42.50 4.63 -39.88
C LEU A 26 -41.34 3.68 -39.53
N SER A 27 -40.97 3.59 -38.24
CA SER A 27 -39.85 2.78 -37.74
C SER A 27 -38.55 2.94 -38.56
N PRO A 28 -38.05 4.17 -38.78
CA PRO A 28 -36.91 4.42 -39.67
C PRO A 28 -35.56 3.94 -39.10
N CYS A 29 -35.50 3.78 -37.78
CA CYS A 29 -34.30 3.38 -37.05
C CYS A 29 -34.13 1.86 -36.98
N PRO A 30 -32.88 1.37 -36.83
CA PRO A 30 -32.61 -0.01 -36.48
C PRO A 30 -33.08 -0.32 -35.05
N ASP A 31 -33.26 -1.60 -34.74
CA ASP A 31 -33.80 -2.06 -33.44
C ASP A 31 -32.89 -1.70 -32.24
N THR A 32 -31.63 -1.37 -32.51
CA THR A 32 -30.63 -0.94 -31.53
C THR A 32 -30.71 0.55 -31.17
N ALA A 33 -31.62 1.31 -31.80
CA ALA A 33 -31.74 2.75 -31.63
C ALA A 33 -33.18 3.20 -31.35
N ALA A 34 -33.31 4.21 -30.49
CA ALA A 34 -34.56 4.89 -30.23
C ALA A 34 -34.75 6.03 -31.24
N CYS A 35 -35.89 6.05 -31.93
CA CYS A 35 -36.23 7.14 -32.84
C CYS A 35 -36.68 8.37 -32.07
N GLN A 36 -36.04 9.52 -32.35
CA GLN A 36 -36.43 10.80 -31.81
C GLN A 36 -36.86 11.74 -32.95
N LEU A 37 -38.04 12.37 -32.78
CA LEU A 37 -38.56 13.31 -33.76
C LEU A 37 -37.73 14.60 -33.77
N ARG A 38 -37.54 15.19 -34.95
CA ARG A 38 -36.91 16.50 -35.17
C ARG A 38 -37.81 17.37 -36.02
N SER A 39 -37.61 18.69 -36.00
CA SER A 39 -38.46 19.67 -36.72
C SER A 39 -38.57 19.40 -38.23
N ARG A 40 -37.56 18.77 -38.84
CA ARG A 40 -37.55 18.31 -40.24
C ARG A 40 -36.90 16.94 -40.37
N GLY A 41 -37.43 15.92 -39.70
CA GLY A 41 -36.95 14.54 -39.84
C GLY A 41 -36.95 13.75 -38.53
N PHE A 42 -35.98 12.86 -38.40
CA PHE A 42 -35.79 12.00 -37.24
C PHE A 42 -34.31 11.75 -36.98
N GLU A 43 -33.95 11.46 -35.74
CA GLU A 43 -32.63 10.92 -35.39
C GLU A 43 -32.78 9.57 -34.69
N CYS A 44 -31.82 8.69 -34.93
CA CYS A 44 -31.72 7.40 -34.24
C CYS A 44 -30.70 7.52 -33.12
N LEU A 45 -31.19 7.68 -31.89
CA LEU A 45 -30.36 7.76 -30.71
C LEU A 45 -30.01 6.35 -30.22
N SER A 46 -28.72 6.11 -30.04
CA SER A 46 -28.23 4.90 -29.38
C SER A 46 -27.12 5.26 -28.40
N ASN A 47 -26.78 4.30 -27.55
CA ASN A 47 -25.57 4.37 -26.75
C ASN A 47 -24.50 3.54 -27.46
N VAL A 48 -23.24 3.87 -27.26
CA VAL A 48 -22.12 3.12 -27.84
C VAL A 48 -21.06 2.85 -26.79
N THR A 49 -20.41 1.69 -26.91
CA THR A 49 -19.32 1.28 -26.03
C THR A 49 -17.98 1.46 -26.75
N PHE A 50 -17.07 2.20 -26.11
CA PHE A 50 -15.67 2.35 -26.50
C PHE A 50 -14.77 1.51 -25.61
N ARG A 51 -13.68 0.99 -26.19
CA ARG A 51 -12.63 0.28 -25.45
C ARG A 51 -11.28 0.88 -25.82
N VAL A 52 -10.32 0.82 -24.91
CA VAL A 52 -8.95 1.24 -25.23
C VAL A 52 -8.44 0.46 -26.46
N GLY A 53 -7.94 1.18 -27.45
CA GLY A 53 -7.45 0.60 -28.71
C GLY A 53 -8.54 0.29 -29.75
N SER A 54 -9.82 0.56 -29.46
CA SER A 54 -10.85 0.58 -30.52
C SER A 54 -10.68 1.79 -31.44
N SER A 55 -11.31 1.75 -32.60
CA SER A 55 -11.38 2.89 -33.52
C SER A 55 -12.18 4.06 -32.93
N VAL A 56 -11.66 5.27 -33.11
CA VAL A 56 -12.36 6.53 -32.80
C VAL A 56 -13.45 6.78 -33.85
N LEU A 57 -14.58 7.36 -33.44
CA LEU A 57 -15.60 7.82 -34.38
C LEU A 57 -15.26 9.24 -34.84
N SER A 58 -15.22 9.46 -36.15
CA SER A 58 -14.87 10.75 -36.76
C SER A 58 -16.05 11.32 -37.53
N TYR A 59 -16.28 12.62 -37.39
CA TYR A 59 -17.37 13.36 -38.02
C TYR A 59 -16.89 14.67 -38.62
N ARG A 60 -17.66 15.14 -39.58
CA ARG A 60 -17.53 16.48 -40.18
C ARG A 60 -18.89 17.07 -40.50
N SER A 61 -18.98 18.39 -40.49
CA SER A 61 -20.17 19.11 -40.99
C SER A 61 -20.41 18.82 -42.47
N ASN A 62 -21.68 18.71 -42.87
CA ASN A 62 -22.05 18.62 -44.29
C ASN A 62 -21.94 19.95 -45.06
N GLY A 63 -21.44 21.02 -44.42
CA GLY A 63 -21.25 22.35 -44.99
C GLY A 63 -22.52 23.19 -45.12
N ARG A 64 -23.67 22.71 -44.62
CA ARG A 64 -24.96 23.40 -44.69
C ARG A 64 -25.47 23.91 -43.34
N ILE A 65 -24.65 23.81 -42.29
CA ILE A 65 -24.99 24.27 -40.95
C ILE A 65 -24.92 25.80 -40.91
N HIS A 66 -26.09 26.45 -40.83
CA HIS A 66 -26.24 27.90 -40.78
C HIS A 66 -26.50 28.42 -39.35
N ARG A 67 -27.12 27.60 -38.49
CA ARG A 67 -27.38 27.94 -37.08
C ARG A 67 -26.11 28.22 -36.29
N GLN A 68 -26.15 29.08 -35.29
CA GLN A 68 -25.02 29.28 -34.37
C GLN A 68 -24.87 28.09 -33.42
N LEU A 69 -23.63 27.70 -33.14
CA LEU A 69 -23.31 26.54 -32.30
C LEU A 69 -22.94 27.01 -30.88
N HIS A 70 -23.98 27.24 -30.08
CA HIS A 70 -23.89 27.80 -28.72
C HIS A 70 -23.94 26.76 -27.60
N SER A 71 -24.05 25.48 -27.92
CA SER A 71 -24.13 24.44 -26.91
C SER A 71 -23.46 23.14 -27.35
N VAL A 72 -22.99 22.37 -26.38
CA VAL A 72 -22.49 21.01 -26.57
C VAL A 72 -23.02 20.18 -25.43
N SER A 73 -23.74 19.11 -25.71
CA SER A 73 -24.20 18.17 -24.70
C SER A 73 -23.70 16.78 -25.02
N LEU A 74 -23.32 16.04 -23.98
CA LEU A 74 -22.97 14.63 -24.08
C LEU A 74 -23.34 13.91 -22.81
N SER A 75 -23.64 12.62 -22.94
CA SER A 75 -23.78 11.72 -21.79
C SER A 75 -22.71 10.65 -21.87
N PHE A 76 -22.12 10.31 -20.74
CA PHE A 76 -21.08 9.30 -20.68
C PHE A 76 -21.16 8.49 -19.39
N ARG A 77 -20.54 7.33 -19.43
CA ARG A 77 -20.36 6.44 -18.28
C ARG A 77 -18.99 5.82 -18.37
N THR A 78 -18.15 6.03 -17.37
CA THR A 78 -16.81 5.44 -17.31
C THR A 78 -16.30 5.30 -15.88
N ARG A 79 -15.26 4.49 -15.71
CA ARG A 79 -14.44 4.40 -14.50
C ARG A 79 -13.00 4.83 -14.72
N GLN A 80 -12.68 5.25 -15.94
CA GLN A 80 -11.36 5.72 -16.29
C GLN A 80 -11.19 7.15 -15.73
N PRO A 81 -10.15 7.42 -14.92
CA PRO A 81 -9.94 8.75 -14.37
C PRO A 81 -9.48 9.75 -15.43
N ASN A 82 -8.78 9.27 -16.46
CA ASN A 82 -8.16 10.08 -17.51
C ASN A 82 -8.57 9.57 -18.89
N ALA A 83 -9.34 10.34 -19.66
CA ALA A 83 -9.77 9.96 -21.00
C ALA A 83 -10.26 11.16 -21.81
N THR A 84 -10.17 11.11 -23.14
CA THR A 84 -10.77 12.12 -24.03
C THR A 84 -12.12 11.62 -24.54
N LEU A 85 -13.19 12.35 -24.23
CA LEU A 85 -14.56 12.00 -24.62
C LEU A 85 -14.91 12.55 -26.01
N LEU A 86 -14.63 13.84 -26.21
CA LEU A 86 -14.89 14.58 -27.44
C LEU A 86 -13.68 15.48 -27.73
N HIS A 87 -13.20 15.46 -28.96
CA HIS A 87 -12.19 16.41 -29.43
C HIS A 87 -12.59 16.92 -30.82
N ALA A 88 -12.72 18.22 -30.99
CA ALA A 88 -13.00 18.83 -32.26
C ALA A 88 -11.91 19.85 -32.58
N ARG A 89 -11.40 19.84 -33.82
CA ARG A 89 -10.30 20.70 -34.22
C ARG A 89 -10.44 21.23 -35.64
N LYS A 90 -10.07 22.48 -35.82
CA LYS A 90 -9.79 23.09 -37.11
C LYS A 90 -8.65 24.10 -36.96
N ASP A 91 -7.55 23.88 -37.66
CA ASP A 91 -6.36 24.75 -37.59
C ASP A 91 -5.83 24.89 -36.15
N SER A 92 -5.90 26.10 -35.56
CA SER A 92 -5.59 26.41 -34.17
C SER A 92 -6.78 26.26 -33.22
N ASP A 93 -7.99 26.30 -33.76
CA ASP A 93 -9.22 26.30 -32.97
C ASP A 93 -9.56 24.87 -32.57
N HIS A 94 -9.87 24.68 -31.29
CA HIS A 94 -10.22 23.37 -30.79
C HIS A 94 -11.18 23.42 -29.60
N LEU A 95 -11.95 22.35 -29.47
CA LEU A 95 -12.77 22.04 -28.31
C LEU A 95 -12.39 20.64 -27.85
N THR A 96 -11.93 20.50 -26.62
CA THR A 96 -11.64 19.20 -26.01
C THR A 96 -12.48 19.05 -24.76
N VAL A 97 -13.24 17.95 -24.66
CA VAL A 97 -13.90 17.51 -23.44
C VAL A 97 -13.25 16.21 -23.01
N SER A 98 -12.60 16.25 -21.85
CA SER A 98 -11.83 15.13 -21.31
C SER A 98 -12.11 14.94 -19.82
N LEU A 99 -11.67 13.81 -19.30
CA LEU A 99 -11.56 13.53 -17.88
C LEU A 99 -10.10 13.63 -17.49
N LEU A 100 -9.82 14.33 -16.40
CA LEU A 100 -8.53 14.42 -15.75
C LEU A 100 -8.71 14.23 -14.25
N ASP A 101 -8.07 13.21 -13.69
CA ASP A 101 -8.18 12.77 -12.29
C ASP A 101 -9.65 12.61 -11.84
N SER A 102 -10.46 12.00 -12.71
CA SER A 102 -11.90 11.77 -12.55
C SER A 102 -12.77 13.04 -12.55
N ARG A 103 -12.22 14.20 -12.89
CA ARG A 103 -12.96 15.46 -13.08
C ARG A 103 -13.09 15.75 -14.56
N LEU A 104 -14.23 16.30 -14.98
CA LEU A 104 -14.37 16.77 -16.35
C LEU A 104 -13.53 18.03 -16.54
N LEU A 105 -12.78 18.08 -17.63
CA LEU A 105 -12.03 19.23 -18.09
C LEU A 105 -12.50 19.56 -19.51
N VAL A 106 -12.86 20.82 -19.73
CA VAL A 106 -13.19 21.35 -21.04
C VAL A 106 -12.17 22.41 -21.40
N GLU A 107 -11.50 22.22 -22.52
CA GLU A 107 -10.55 23.18 -23.08
C GLU A 107 -11.11 23.70 -24.39
N LEU A 108 -11.24 25.01 -24.48
CA LEU A 108 -11.79 25.69 -25.64
C LEU A 108 -10.81 26.75 -26.12
N GLN A 109 -10.48 26.72 -27.40
CA GLN A 109 -9.68 27.73 -28.06
C GLN A 109 -10.35 28.15 -29.36
N ALA A 110 -10.56 29.45 -29.54
CA ALA A 110 -11.01 30.03 -30.81
C ALA A 110 -10.22 31.31 -31.09
N GLY A 111 -9.39 31.29 -32.13
CA GLY A 111 -8.46 32.37 -32.43
C GLY A 111 -7.44 32.57 -31.31
N THR A 112 -7.42 33.78 -30.74
CA THR A 112 -6.56 34.15 -29.60
C THR A 112 -7.21 33.90 -28.24
N ASP A 113 -8.51 33.60 -28.24
CA ASP A 113 -9.29 33.43 -27.03
C ASP A 113 -9.24 31.97 -26.54
N GLN A 114 -9.08 31.80 -25.23
CA GLN A 114 -8.99 30.49 -24.58
C GLN A 114 -9.83 30.48 -23.30
N ALA A 115 -10.57 29.39 -23.10
CA ALA A 115 -11.34 29.13 -21.89
C ALA A 115 -11.14 27.70 -21.41
N THR A 116 -11.06 27.51 -20.09
CA THR A 116 -10.99 26.20 -19.46
C THR A 116 -12.07 26.07 -18.38
N LEU A 117 -12.81 24.98 -18.39
CA LEU A 117 -13.86 24.68 -17.41
C LEU A 117 -13.55 23.34 -16.75
N GLN A 118 -13.74 23.22 -15.44
CA GLN A 118 -13.46 22.00 -14.70
C GLN A 118 -14.58 21.67 -13.71
N SER A 119 -14.98 20.41 -13.62
CA SER A 119 -16.04 19.98 -12.70
C SER A 119 -15.53 19.88 -11.26
N ARG A 120 -16.39 20.22 -10.28
CA ARG A 120 -16.11 20.03 -8.86
C ARG A 120 -16.43 18.60 -8.43
N THR A 121 -17.35 17.94 -9.11
CA THR A 121 -17.71 16.54 -8.89
C THR A 121 -16.78 15.58 -9.62
N LEU A 122 -16.65 14.39 -9.05
CA LEU A 122 -15.91 13.27 -9.64
C LEU A 122 -16.89 12.42 -10.46
N LEU A 123 -16.62 12.23 -11.75
CA LEU A 123 -17.56 11.69 -12.74
C LEU A 123 -17.11 10.35 -13.35
N SER A 124 -16.08 9.73 -12.76
CA SER A 124 -15.59 8.39 -13.15
C SER A 124 -16.06 7.30 -12.17
N ASP A 125 -17.29 7.41 -11.64
CA ASP A 125 -17.84 6.48 -10.64
C ASP A 125 -18.48 5.21 -11.27
N GLY A 126 -18.59 5.18 -12.60
CA GLY A 126 -19.22 4.11 -13.37
C GLY A 126 -20.75 4.23 -13.46
N ARG A 127 -21.34 5.37 -13.14
CA ARG A 127 -22.73 5.75 -13.41
C ARG A 127 -22.81 6.61 -14.67
N TRP A 128 -24.04 6.83 -15.14
CA TRP A 128 -24.29 7.74 -16.25
C TRP A 128 -24.27 9.17 -15.73
N HIS A 129 -23.46 10.00 -16.38
CA HIS A 129 -23.40 11.43 -16.18
C HIS A 129 -23.81 12.15 -17.46
N SER A 130 -24.53 13.27 -17.31
CA SER A 130 -24.91 14.15 -18.42
C SER A 130 -24.20 15.48 -18.28
N VAL A 131 -23.53 15.92 -19.33
CA VAL A 131 -22.79 17.18 -19.38
C VAL A 131 -23.44 18.07 -20.42
N GLU A 132 -23.72 19.31 -20.03
CA GLU A 132 -24.19 20.36 -20.92
C GLU A 132 -23.26 21.57 -20.83
N LEU A 133 -22.71 21.98 -21.96
CA LEU A 133 -21.96 23.21 -22.16
C LEU A 133 -22.85 24.18 -22.90
N ARG A 134 -22.97 25.41 -22.39
CA ARG A 134 -23.79 26.47 -23.00
C ARG A 134 -23.03 27.79 -23.03
N LEU A 135 -23.12 28.49 -24.15
CA LEU A 135 -22.67 29.87 -24.27
C LEU A 135 -23.79 30.78 -23.75
N GLU A 136 -23.49 31.53 -22.70
CA GLU A 136 -24.40 32.51 -22.12
C GLU A 136 -23.95 33.91 -22.53
N ASP A 137 -24.87 34.67 -23.12
CA ASP A 137 -24.64 36.07 -23.48
C ASP A 137 -24.75 36.94 -22.23
N GLN A 138 -23.65 37.58 -21.85
CA GLN A 138 -23.71 38.63 -20.84
C GLN A 138 -24.08 39.97 -21.48
N ILE A 139 -24.68 40.83 -20.64
CA ILE A 139 -24.78 42.26 -20.90
C ILE A 139 -23.35 42.79 -21.18
N PRO A 140 -23.13 43.63 -22.21
CA PRO A 140 -21.88 43.62 -22.99
C PRO A 140 -20.59 43.95 -22.21
N PRO A 141 -19.41 43.40 -22.62
CA PRO A 141 -19.13 42.76 -23.91
C PRO A 141 -18.53 41.33 -23.83
N THR A 142 -18.87 40.49 -22.85
CA THR A 142 -18.22 39.16 -22.72
C THR A 142 -19.19 37.99 -22.63
N SER A 143 -19.34 37.25 -23.74
CA SER A 143 -19.97 35.91 -23.74
C SER A 143 -19.14 34.94 -22.90
N CYS A 144 -19.79 34.05 -22.16
CA CYS A 144 -19.09 33.10 -21.28
C CYS A 144 -19.70 31.69 -21.41
N TRP A 145 -18.84 30.68 -21.45
CA TRP A 145 -19.27 29.29 -21.42
C TRP A 145 -19.53 28.84 -19.99
N VAL A 146 -20.68 28.22 -19.78
CA VAL A 146 -21.09 27.58 -18.53
C VAL A 146 -21.20 26.08 -18.77
N MET A 147 -20.77 25.31 -17.77
CA MET A 147 -20.87 23.86 -17.77
C MET A 147 -21.83 23.42 -16.66
N ALA A 148 -22.77 22.54 -17.00
CA ALA A 148 -23.60 21.83 -16.04
C ALA A 148 -23.30 20.34 -16.14
N ALA A 149 -23.04 19.70 -15.00
CA ALA A 149 -22.88 18.26 -14.89
C ALA A 149 -24.00 17.70 -14.02
N ASP A 150 -24.79 16.76 -14.55
CA ASP A 150 -25.98 16.18 -13.91
C ASP A 150 -27.05 17.20 -13.46
N GLY A 151 -27.09 18.35 -14.13
CA GLY A 151 -27.99 19.46 -13.80
C GLY A 151 -27.45 20.38 -12.71
N ASP A 152 -26.33 20.06 -12.07
CA ASP A 152 -25.62 20.97 -11.19
C ASP A 152 -24.81 21.95 -12.05
N GLU A 153 -25.17 23.23 -11.97
CA GLU A 153 -24.44 24.30 -12.66
C GLU A 153 -23.11 24.57 -11.95
N GLU A 154 -22.01 24.42 -12.67
CA GLU A 154 -20.65 24.65 -12.15
C GLU A 154 -20.17 26.05 -12.55
N GLU A 155 -19.60 26.79 -11.59
CA GLU A 155 -19.19 28.19 -11.76
C GLU A 155 -18.00 28.37 -12.74
N ARG A 156 -17.98 29.55 -13.38
CA ARG A 156 -17.00 30.07 -14.35
C ARG A 156 -15.55 29.97 -13.84
N ASN A 157 -14.67 29.36 -14.63
CA ASN A 157 -13.22 29.57 -14.57
C ASN A 157 -12.72 30.25 -15.85
N SER A 158 -13.24 31.44 -16.18
CA SER A 158 -12.75 32.19 -17.34
C SER A 158 -11.50 32.99 -17.00
N SER A 159 -10.36 32.66 -17.62
CA SER A 159 -9.25 33.58 -17.79
C SER A 159 -9.64 34.67 -18.79
N GLY A 160 -10.33 35.74 -18.36
CA GLY A 160 -10.41 37.05 -19.06
C GLY A 160 -10.75 37.12 -20.56
N SER A 161 -11.23 36.04 -21.19
CA SER A 161 -11.27 35.87 -22.64
C SER A 161 -12.66 35.44 -23.10
N SER A 162 -13.25 36.22 -24.01
CA SER A 162 -14.60 36.03 -24.54
C SER A 162 -14.57 35.07 -25.72
N VAL A 163 -14.42 33.78 -25.47
CA VAL A 163 -14.54 32.80 -26.55
C VAL A 163 -15.98 32.80 -27.06
N GLY A 164 -16.15 33.14 -28.34
CA GLY A 164 -17.45 33.18 -29.02
C GLY A 164 -18.04 31.79 -29.32
N ALA A 165 -19.07 31.79 -30.15
CA ALA A 165 -19.71 30.56 -30.63
C ALA A 165 -18.75 29.64 -31.40
N LEU A 166 -19.06 28.34 -31.46
CA LEU A 166 -18.21 27.31 -32.08
C LEU A 166 -18.29 27.29 -33.62
N GLU A 167 -18.12 28.44 -34.25
CA GLU A 167 -18.31 28.62 -35.70
C GLU A 167 -17.30 27.83 -36.54
N PHE A 168 -16.11 27.52 -36.00
CA PHE A 168 -15.10 26.70 -36.69
C PHE A 168 -15.63 25.31 -37.07
N LEU A 169 -16.58 24.77 -36.29
CA LEU A 169 -17.23 23.48 -36.55
C LEU A 169 -18.09 23.46 -37.82
N LYS A 170 -18.59 24.63 -38.26
CA LYS A 170 -19.29 24.75 -39.54
C LYS A 170 -18.35 24.56 -40.72
N GLY A 171 -17.12 25.05 -40.58
CA GLY A 171 -16.12 25.14 -41.64
C GLY A 171 -15.35 23.85 -41.92
N GLY A 172 -15.96 22.67 -41.69
CA GLY A 172 -15.34 21.38 -41.96
C GLY A 172 -14.34 20.91 -40.91
N ALA A 173 -14.47 21.36 -39.66
CA ALA A 173 -13.67 20.84 -38.55
C ALA A 173 -13.84 19.31 -38.41
N ASP A 174 -12.78 18.65 -38.00
CA ASP A 174 -12.82 17.22 -37.68
C ASP A 174 -13.21 17.05 -36.22
N ILE A 175 -14.23 16.22 -35.99
CA ILE A 175 -14.77 15.92 -34.67
C ILE A 175 -14.51 14.45 -34.37
N PHE A 176 -13.94 14.15 -33.23
CA PHE A 176 -13.54 12.83 -32.78
C PHE A 176 -14.23 12.48 -31.46
N LEU A 177 -14.79 11.28 -31.37
CA LEU A 177 -15.37 10.73 -30.13
C LEU A 177 -14.57 9.53 -29.63
N GLY A 178 -14.26 9.55 -28.34
CA GLY A 178 -13.50 8.52 -27.64
C GLY A 178 -11.98 8.60 -27.77
N GLY A 179 -11.45 9.64 -28.44
CA GLY A 179 -10.01 9.86 -28.63
C GLY A 179 -9.71 11.22 -29.26
N MET A 180 -8.43 11.53 -29.47
CA MET A 180 -7.96 12.82 -30.02
C MET A 180 -7.78 12.82 -31.54
N SER A 181 -7.49 11.67 -32.14
CA SER A 181 -7.30 11.51 -33.59
C SER A 181 -7.52 10.06 -33.98
N LEU A 182 -7.60 9.79 -35.29
CA LEU A 182 -7.67 8.42 -35.81
C LEU A 182 -6.41 7.61 -35.49
N ASP A 183 -5.23 8.24 -35.54
CA ASP A 183 -3.93 7.58 -35.31
C ASP A 183 -3.68 7.24 -33.84
N ALA A 184 -4.17 8.08 -32.92
CA ALA A 184 -4.04 7.84 -31.48
C ALA A 184 -4.94 6.69 -31.00
N GLY A 185 -5.98 6.33 -31.76
CA GLY A 185 -6.99 5.36 -31.36
C GLY A 185 -7.88 5.85 -30.20
N ALA A 186 -8.84 5.02 -29.80
CA ALA A 186 -9.70 5.35 -28.67
C ALA A 186 -8.89 5.23 -27.37
N ALA A 187 -8.70 6.37 -26.71
CA ALA A 187 -8.11 6.47 -25.36
C ALA A 187 -9.18 6.35 -24.26
N PHE A 188 -10.45 6.34 -24.64
CA PHE A 188 -11.60 6.20 -23.75
C PHE A 188 -12.10 4.75 -23.68
N SER A 189 -12.28 4.26 -22.46
CA SER A 189 -12.99 3.02 -22.17
C SER A 189 -14.24 3.32 -21.37
N GLY A 190 -15.41 2.99 -21.93
CA GLY A 190 -16.69 3.30 -21.31
C GLY A 190 -17.81 3.39 -22.32
N CYS A 191 -18.93 3.97 -21.91
CA CYS A 191 -20.06 4.22 -22.78
C CYS A 191 -20.20 5.71 -23.06
N LEU A 192 -20.49 6.05 -24.31
CA LEU A 192 -21.00 7.36 -24.70
C LEU A 192 -22.46 7.19 -25.11
N GLY A 193 -23.32 8.05 -24.58
CA GLY A 193 -24.69 8.22 -25.03
C GLY A 193 -24.78 9.32 -26.09
N PRO A 194 -25.97 9.88 -26.34
CA PRO A 194 -26.16 10.94 -27.33
C PRO A 194 -25.19 12.11 -27.11
N VAL A 195 -24.58 12.56 -28.21
CA VAL A 195 -23.73 13.75 -28.25
C VAL A 195 -24.36 14.73 -29.22
N GLU A 196 -24.62 15.96 -28.78
CA GLU A 196 -25.20 17.02 -29.61
C GLU A 196 -24.32 18.28 -29.57
N ILE A 197 -24.20 18.95 -30.72
CA ILE A 197 -23.49 20.21 -30.87
C ILE A 197 -24.45 21.21 -31.53
N GLY A 198 -24.81 22.29 -30.82
CA GLY A 198 -25.81 23.27 -31.26
C GLY A 198 -27.19 22.66 -31.52
N GLY A 199 -27.55 21.63 -30.74
CA GLY A 199 -28.76 20.83 -30.92
C GLY A 199 -28.76 19.94 -32.17
N LEU A 200 -27.61 19.76 -32.82
CA LEU A 200 -27.43 18.79 -33.90
C LEU A 200 -26.72 17.54 -33.36
N PRO A 201 -27.37 16.37 -33.40
CA PRO A 201 -26.78 15.14 -32.89
C PRO A 201 -25.67 14.62 -33.80
N LEU A 202 -24.66 13.99 -33.19
CA LEU A 202 -23.68 13.17 -33.88
C LEU A 202 -24.23 11.75 -34.02
N PRO A 203 -24.54 11.28 -35.24
CA PRO A 203 -25.20 9.98 -35.42
C PRO A 203 -24.23 8.83 -35.13
N PHE A 204 -24.62 7.85 -34.33
CA PHE A 204 -23.82 6.64 -34.13
C PHE A 204 -24.06 5.56 -35.19
N HIS A 205 -25.03 5.76 -36.08
CA HIS A 205 -25.35 4.85 -37.18
C HIS A 205 -24.97 5.49 -38.51
N HIS A 206 -24.55 4.66 -39.45
CA HIS A 206 -24.36 5.10 -40.84
C HIS A 206 -25.71 5.30 -41.52
N ASP A 207 -25.76 6.20 -42.52
CA ASP A 207 -26.98 6.44 -43.30
C ASP A 207 -27.46 5.17 -44.03
N THR A 208 -26.57 4.20 -44.29
CA THR A 208 -26.90 2.91 -44.90
C THR A 208 -27.64 1.94 -43.97
N GLU A 209 -27.56 2.15 -42.65
CA GLU A 209 -28.27 1.33 -41.65
C GLU A 209 -29.71 1.81 -41.44
N LEU A 210 -30.03 3.02 -41.90
CA LEU A 210 -31.34 3.62 -41.77
C LEU A 210 -32.29 3.09 -42.85
N LYS A 211 -33.54 2.83 -42.48
CA LYS A 211 -34.57 2.38 -43.43
C LYS A 211 -35.12 3.51 -44.29
N LEU A 212 -34.94 4.75 -43.84
CA LEU A 212 -35.36 5.97 -44.53
C LEU A 212 -34.21 6.98 -44.55
N PRO A 213 -34.06 7.78 -45.61
CA PRO A 213 -33.08 8.85 -45.64
C PRO A 213 -33.45 9.94 -44.64
N ARG A 214 -32.44 10.58 -44.05
CA ARG A 214 -32.60 11.73 -43.15
C ARG A 214 -32.87 13.01 -43.98
N PRO A 215 -34.05 13.64 -43.89
CA PRO A 215 -34.38 14.83 -44.67
C PRO A 215 -33.77 16.13 -44.12
N GLN A 216 -33.03 16.08 -43.01
CA GLN A 216 -32.39 17.24 -42.39
C GLN A 216 -31.38 17.92 -43.31
N GLU A 217 -31.46 19.25 -43.44
CA GLU A 217 -30.48 20.02 -44.22
C GLU A 217 -29.17 20.25 -43.45
N GLU A 218 -29.25 20.47 -42.14
CA GLU A 218 -28.11 20.68 -41.25
C GLU A 218 -27.80 19.37 -40.51
N LEU A 219 -26.65 18.75 -40.79
CA LEU A 219 -26.25 17.51 -40.13
C LEU A 219 -24.72 17.35 -40.09
N PHE A 220 -24.26 16.52 -39.15
CA PHE A 220 -22.91 15.98 -39.12
C PHE A 220 -22.88 14.60 -39.79
N THR A 221 -21.92 14.39 -40.68
CA THR A 221 -21.69 13.11 -41.37
C THR A 221 -20.55 12.37 -40.71
N MET A 222 -20.77 11.08 -40.41
CA MET A 222 -19.70 10.19 -39.95
C MET A 222 -18.76 9.86 -41.12
N LEU A 223 -17.45 9.99 -40.91
CA LEU A 223 -16.41 9.78 -41.94
C LEU A 223 -15.83 8.36 -41.92
N ASN A 224 -15.75 7.71 -40.75
CA ASN A 224 -15.07 6.42 -40.61
C ASN A 224 -16.06 5.26 -40.82
N SER A 225 -16.11 4.70 -42.04
CA SER A 225 -16.99 3.57 -42.40
C SER A 225 -16.57 2.21 -41.84
N ASN A 226 -15.34 2.08 -41.36
CA ASN A 226 -14.77 0.78 -40.97
C ASN A 226 -14.86 0.53 -39.46
N ALA A 227 -15.27 1.53 -38.71
CA ALA A 227 -15.36 1.54 -37.26
C ALA A 227 -16.82 1.36 -36.83
N ALA A 228 -17.40 0.17 -37.06
CA ALA A 228 -18.77 -0.09 -36.61
C ALA A 228 -18.82 0.03 -35.07
N PRO A 229 -19.51 1.05 -34.52
CA PRO A 229 -19.54 1.23 -33.08
C PRO A 229 -20.31 0.09 -32.44
N ARG A 230 -19.87 -0.32 -31.24
CA ARG A 230 -20.58 -1.34 -30.48
C ARG A 230 -21.81 -0.71 -29.84
N HIS A 231 -22.94 -0.78 -30.52
CA HIS A 231 -24.22 -0.26 -30.04
C HIS A 231 -24.64 -0.90 -28.73
N GLY A 232 -25.26 -0.11 -27.86
CA GLY A 232 -25.53 -0.42 -26.47
C GLY A 232 -24.39 0.03 -25.54
N CYS A 233 -24.67 0.01 -24.24
CA CYS A 233 -23.67 0.22 -23.21
C CYS A 233 -23.39 -1.11 -22.53
N TRP A 234 -22.31 -1.77 -22.95
CA TRP A 234 -21.93 -3.09 -22.49
C TRP A 234 -20.63 -3.01 -21.68
N GLY A 235 -20.75 -3.16 -20.35
CA GLY A 235 -19.71 -3.76 -19.52
C GLY A 235 -20.18 -5.17 -19.17
N ALA A 236 -19.27 -6.16 -19.13
CA ALA A 236 -19.71 -7.48 -18.66
C ALA A 236 -20.25 -7.32 -17.23
N SER A 237 -21.42 -7.89 -16.89
CA SER A 237 -21.82 -7.95 -15.49
C SER A 237 -20.83 -8.84 -14.77
N VAL A 238 -19.86 -8.23 -14.11
CA VAL A 238 -18.75 -8.95 -13.49
C VAL A 238 -19.23 -9.64 -12.21
N CYS A 239 -20.34 -9.15 -11.62
CA CYS A 239 -20.93 -9.72 -10.41
C CYS A 239 -21.96 -10.85 -10.65
N ALA A 240 -22.20 -11.27 -11.89
CA ALA A 240 -23.06 -12.42 -12.20
C ALA A 240 -22.22 -13.57 -12.82
N PRO A 241 -22.27 -14.80 -12.29
CA PRO A 241 -23.23 -15.33 -11.30
C PRO A 241 -22.85 -15.10 -9.83
N GLY A 242 -21.80 -14.32 -9.54
CA GLY A 242 -21.32 -14.05 -8.18
C GLY A 242 -19.86 -14.51 -8.02
N PRO A 243 -18.88 -13.67 -8.40
CA PRO A 243 -17.47 -14.05 -8.38
C PRO A 243 -16.86 -14.07 -6.97
N CYS A 244 -17.47 -13.37 -6.01
CA CYS A 244 -16.96 -13.24 -4.66
C CYS A 244 -17.44 -14.42 -3.79
N GLU A 245 -16.50 -15.10 -3.13
CA GLU A 245 -16.79 -16.23 -2.25
C GLU A 245 -17.19 -15.78 -0.83
N ASN A 246 -17.64 -16.73 0.00
CA ASN A 246 -17.87 -16.52 1.44
C ASN A 246 -18.86 -15.40 1.80
N ASN A 247 -19.93 -15.26 1.00
CA ASN A 247 -20.94 -14.21 1.13
C ASN A 247 -20.37 -12.79 1.09
N ALA A 248 -19.21 -12.59 0.45
CA ALA A 248 -18.64 -11.28 0.24
C ALA A 248 -19.50 -10.46 -0.75
N ALA A 249 -19.58 -9.15 -0.52
CA ALA A 249 -20.35 -8.26 -1.39
C ALA A 249 -19.54 -7.95 -2.65
N CYS A 250 -20.10 -8.23 -3.82
CA CYS A 250 -19.48 -7.90 -5.10
C CYS A 250 -19.81 -6.47 -5.51
N GLU A 251 -18.79 -5.67 -5.78
CA GLU A 251 -18.90 -4.35 -6.37
C GLU A 251 -18.55 -4.44 -7.86
N ASP A 252 -19.53 -4.17 -8.71
CA ASP A 252 -19.35 -4.13 -10.17
C ASP A 252 -18.53 -2.88 -10.52
N LEU A 253 -17.32 -3.07 -11.07
CA LEU A 253 -16.40 -2.06 -11.57
C LEU A 253 -16.31 -2.05 -13.14
N PHE A 254 -17.41 -2.35 -13.84
CA PHE A 254 -17.71 -2.20 -15.29
C PHE A 254 -17.13 -3.34 -16.13
N ASP A 255 -15.80 -3.49 -16.12
CA ASP A 255 -15.11 -4.67 -16.66
C ASP A 255 -14.25 -5.37 -15.58
N LEU A 256 -14.20 -4.80 -14.38
CA LEU A 256 -13.53 -5.36 -13.19
C LEU A 256 -14.59 -5.58 -12.10
N HIS A 257 -14.27 -6.37 -11.08
CA HIS A 257 -15.05 -6.45 -9.86
C HIS A 257 -14.12 -6.28 -8.66
N ARG A 258 -14.69 -5.79 -7.56
CA ARG A 258 -14.03 -5.79 -6.25
C ARG A 258 -14.90 -6.52 -5.27
N CYS A 259 -14.32 -7.49 -4.57
CA CYS A 259 -15.01 -8.19 -3.49
C CYS A 259 -14.76 -7.49 -2.16
N ARG A 260 -15.84 -7.08 -1.50
CA ARG A 260 -15.79 -6.63 -0.10
C ARG A 260 -15.91 -7.85 0.81
N CYS A 261 -14.77 -8.31 1.30
CA CYS A 261 -14.70 -9.50 2.14
C CYS A 261 -15.39 -9.28 3.49
N THR A 262 -16.10 -10.32 3.94
CA THR A 262 -16.61 -10.40 5.30
C THR A 262 -15.44 -10.58 6.29
N PRO A 263 -15.60 -10.18 7.57
CA PRO A 263 -14.52 -10.32 8.56
C PRO A 263 -14.01 -11.77 8.64
N GLY A 264 -12.68 -11.95 8.59
CA GLY A 264 -12.03 -13.26 8.61
C GLY A 264 -11.72 -13.85 7.23
N TRP A 265 -12.03 -13.15 6.13
CA TRP A 265 -11.67 -13.54 4.76
C TRP A 265 -10.84 -12.47 4.06
N THR A 266 -9.93 -12.90 3.20
CA THR A 266 -9.01 -12.06 2.42
C THR A 266 -8.78 -12.64 1.02
N GLY A 267 -7.97 -11.97 0.21
CA GLY A 267 -7.72 -12.31 -1.19
C GLY A 267 -8.68 -11.61 -2.17
N PRO A 268 -8.38 -11.64 -3.48
CA PRO A 268 -9.13 -10.91 -4.51
C PRO A 268 -10.59 -11.36 -4.67
N LEU A 269 -10.90 -12.63 -4.37
CA LEU A 269 -12.25 -13.19 -4.41
C LEU A 269 -12.79 -13.51 -3.01
N CYS A 270 -12.09 -13.06 -1.95
CA CYS A 270 -12.39 -13.42 -0.56
C CYS A 270 -12.36 -14.94 -0.29
N GLN A 271 -11.53 -15.66 -1.03
CA GLN A 271 -11.38 -17.11 -0.97
C GLN A 271 -10.42 -17.58 0.14
N GLU A 272 -9.57 -16.68 0.65
CA GLU A 272 -8.55 -17.02 1.64
C GLU A 272 -9.06 -16.70 3.04
N SER A 273 -8.93 -17.64 3.97
CA SER A 273 -9.14 -17.33 5.39
C SER A 273 -8.06 -16.36 5.84
N THR A 274 -8.45 -15.24 6.45
CA THR A 274 -7.47 -14.32 7.05
C THR A 274 -6.69 -15.08 8.11
N ASP A 275 -5.37 -15.18 7.92
CA ASP A 275 -4.49 -15.70 8.95
C ASP A 275 -4.09 -14.57 9.89
N HIS A 276 -4.81 -14.48 11.00
CA HIS A 276 -4.56 -13.49 12.04
C HIS A 276 -3.19 -13.70 12.72
N CYS A 277 -2.56 -14.88 12.56
CA CYS A 277 -1.24 -15.18 13.11
C CYS A 277 -0.06 -14.67 12.28
N VAL A 278 -0.24 -14.29 11.01
CA VAL A 278 0.84 -13.76 10.15
C VAL A 278 1.46 -12.49 10.72
N SER A 279 0.66 -11.68 11.42
CA SER A 279 1.13 -10.47 12.08
C SER A 279 1.96 -10.72 13.36
N GLY A 280 2.10 -11.98 13.78
CA GLY A 280 2.77 -12.35 15.03
C GLY A 280 2.12 -11.72 16.27
N PRO A 281 0.80 -11.89 16.50
CA PRO A 281 0.12 -11.19 17.58
C PRO A 281 0.53 -11.67 18.97
N CYS A 282 0.91 -12.94 19.15
CA CYS A 282 1.35 -13.48 20.45
C CYS A 282 2.80 -13.10 20.74
N VAL A 283 3.06 -12.47 21.89
CA VAL A 283 4.39 -12.00 22.31
C VAL A 283 5.23 -13.17 22.85
N HIS A 284 4.70 -13.90 23.85
CA HIS A 284 5.36 -15.05 24.49
C HIS A 284 4.44 -16.28 24.45
N GLY A 285 4.27 -16.86 23.27
CA GLY A 285 3.34 -17.97 23.06
C GLY A 285 3.17 -18.37 21.61
N ASN A 286 2.52 -19.52 21.41
CA ASN A 286 2.19 -19.99 20.06
C ASN A 286 0.83 -19.46 19.62
N CYS A 287 0.74 -18.98 18.38
CA CYS A 287 -0.49 -18.46 17.81
C CYS A 287 -1.28 -19.55 17.08
N THR A 288 -2.57 -19.64 17.35
CA THR A 288 -3.49 -20.48 16.59
C THR A 288 -4.54 -19.61 15.88
N ASN A 289 -4.66 -19.79 14.57
CA ASN A 289 -5.61 -19.04 13.77
C ASN A 289 -7.02 -19.63 13.93
N ARG A 290 -8.00 -18.78 14.26
CA ARG A 290 -9.42 -19.14 14.37
C ARG A 290 -10.24 -18.25 13.43
N PRO A 291 -11.44 -18.68 12.97
CA PRO A 291 -12.29 -17.83 12.15
C PRO A 291 -12.62 -16.51 12.86
N GLY A 292 -12.12 -15.39 12.30
CA GLY A 292 -12.36 -14.03 12.80
C GLY A 292 -11.59 -13.62 14.07
N ARG A 293 -10.69 -14.44 14.60
CA ARG A 293 -9.83 -14.10 15.76
C ARG A 293 -8.54 -14.93 15.81
N PHE A 294 -7.55 -14.48 16.55
CA PHE A 294 -6.40 -15.33 16.93
C PHE A 294 -6.55 -15.80 18.37
N GLU A 295 -5.93 -16.94 18.70
CA GLU A 295 -5.89 -17.49 20.07
C GLU A 295 -4.44 -17.83 20.40
N CYS A 296 -3.91 -17.20 21.46
CA CYS A 296 -2.53 -17.39 21.91
C CYS A 296 -2.45 -18.45 23.02
N ALA A 297 -1.67 -19.50 22.78
CA ALA A 297 -1.27 -20.44 23.81
C ALA A 297 -0.01 -19.90 24.49
N CYS A 298 -0.17 -19.28 25.67
CA CYS A 298 0.92 -18.61 26.37
C CYS A 298 1.95 -19.59 26.92
N GLU A 299 3.22 -19.18 26.81
CA GLU A 299 4.31 -19.86 27.50
C GLU A 299 4.15 -19.72 29.01
N PRO A 300 4.64 -20.69 29.80
CA PRO A 300 4.52 -20.62 31.25
C PRO A 300 5.19 -19.36 31.82
N GLY A 301 4.51 -18.69 32.74
CA GLY A 301 4.95 -17.41 33.30
C GLY A 301 4.42 -16.18 32.57
N HIS A 302 3.66 -16.36 31.48
CA HIS A 302 2.98 -15.28 30.76
C HIS A 302 1.46 -15.50 30.69
N ARG A 303 0.71 -14.41 30.68
CA ARG A 303 -0.76 -14.37 30.54
C ARG A 303 -1.21 -13.17 29.72
N GLY A 304 -2.51 -13.09 29.43
CA GLY A 304 -3.10 -12.03 28.59
C GLY A 304 -3.53 -12.56 27.23
N GLU A 305 -4.30 -11.78 26.46
CA GLU A 305 -4.80 -12.22 25.14
C GLU A 305 -3.68 -12.39 24.12
N ARG A 306 -2.55 -11.68 24.33
CA ARG A 306 -1.35 -11.74 23.49
C ARG A 306 -0.15 -12.29 24.26
N CYS A 307 -0.34 -12.87 25.45
CA CYS A 307 0.73 -13.32 26.33
C CYS A 307 1.73 -12.20 26.68
N GLU A 308 1.20 -10.99 26.83
CA GLU A 308 1.95 -9.75 27.07
C GLU A 308 2.24 -9.48 28.55
N VAL A 309 1.50 -10.14 29.45
CA VAL A 309 1.61 -9.90 30.89
C VAL A 309 2.49 -10.98 31.51
N GLU A 310 3.60 -10.58 32.10
CA GLU A 310 4.40 -11.46 32.96
C GLU A 310 3.63 -11.76 34.26
N VAL A 311 3.60 -13.04 34.63
CA VAL A 311 3.00 -13.51 35.88
C VAL A 311 4.06 -13.43 36.97
N ASP A 312 3.84 -12.55 37.96
CA ASP A 312 4.69 -12.53 39.14
C ASP A 312 4.33 -13.70 40.06
N VAL A 313 5.14 -14.75 40.00
CA VAL A 313 4.98 -15.96 40.81
C VAL A 313 5.07 -15.70 42.33
N CYS A 314 5.51 -14.50 42.75
CA CYS A 314 5.62 -14.09 44.14
C CYS A 314 4.45 -13.24 44.67
N GLU A 315 3.57 -12.72 43.80
CA GLU A 315 2.49 -11.79 44.19
C GLU A 315 1.47 -12.44 45.15
N ASP A 316 1.21 -13.74 44.99
CA ASP A 316 0.37 -14.56 45.88
C ASP A 316 1.18 -15.67 46.61
N SER A 317 2.47 -15.42 46.89
CA SER A 317 3.31 -16.45 47.50
C SER A 317 2.83 -16.88 48.89
N LYS A 318 2.91 -18.18 49.17
CA LYS A 318 2.62 -18.76 50.50
C LYS A 318 3.79 -18.62 51.49
N CYS A 319 4.81 -17.83 51.18
CA CYS A 319 5.94 -17.62 52.09
C CYS A 319 5.45 -16.87 53.33
N VAL A 320 5.67 -17.44 54.53
CA VAL A 320 5.21 -16.85 55.80
C VAL A 320 6.38 -16.38 56.67
N ASN A 321 6.07 -15.72 57.80
CA ASN A 321 7.03 -15.33 58.83
C ASN A 321 8.19 -14.43 58.37
N GLY A 322 7.95 -13.55 57.39
CA GLY A 322 8.97 -12.62 56.89
C GLY A 322 10.01 -13.26 55.98
N ALA A 323 9.73 -14.45 55.42
CA ALA A 323 10.56 -15.07 54.39
C ALA A 323 10.51 -14.27 53.07
N THR A 324 11.64 -14.22 52.37
CA THR A 324 11.74 -13.55 51.07
C THR A 324 11.37 -14.52 49.96
N CYS A 325 10.37 -14.18 49.15
CA CYS A 325 10.04 -14.97 47.96
C CYS A 325 11.11 -14.78 46.89
N LEU A 326 11.69 -15.89 46.43
CA LEU A 326 12.65 -15.94 45.34
C LEU A 326 11.96 -16.46 44.08
N LYS A 327 12.05 -15.69 43.01
CA LYS A 327 11.50 -16.04 41.70
C LYS A 327 12.34 -17.15 41.06
N GLY A 328 11.73 -18.31 40.81
CA GLY A 328 12.30 -19.40 40.03
C GLY A 328 11.66 -19.52 38.64
N PHE A 329 12.13 -20.44 37.82
CA PHE A 329 11.51 -20.73 36.52
C PHE A 329 10.16 -21.45 36.76
N GLN A 330 9.05 -20.75 36.51
CA GLN A 330 7.66 -21.24 36.66
C GLN A 330 7.25 -21.64 38.10
N SER A 331 8.06 -21.31 39.10
CA SER A 331 7.81 -21.61 40.51
C SER A 331 8.46 -20.56 41.40
N TYR A 332 8.07 -20.51 42.67
CA TYR A 332 8.73 -19.66 43.65
C TYR A 332 9.26 -20.52 44.81
N SER A 333 10.37 -20.08 45.41
CA SER A 333 10.91 -20.66 46.63
C SER A 333 10.99 -19.59 47.72
N CYS A 334 10.92 -20.00 48.98
CA CYS A 334 10.99 -19.07 50.11
C CYS A 334 12.39 -19.13 50.73
N LEU A 335 13.08 -17.98 50.77
CA LEU A 335 14.31 -17.84 51.56
C LEU A 335 13.92 -17.66 53.02
N CYS A 336 14.17 -18.68 53.83
CA CYS A 336 13.79 -18.65 55.24
C CYS A 336 14.73 -17.77 56.08
N PRO A 337 14.19 -16.95 57.00
CA PRO A 337 14.98 -16.26 58.01
C PRO A 337 15.66 -17.26 58.95
N GLN A 338 16.65 -16.78 59.71
CA GLN A 338 17.37 -17.59 60.70
C GLN A 338 16.38 -18.32 61.63
N ASN A 339 16.64 -19.61 61.88
CA ASN A 339 15.83 -20.52 62.71
C ASN A 339 14.49 -20.99 62.10
N LEU A 340 14.23 -20.77 60.80
CA LEU A 340 13.06 -21.31 60.09
C LEU A 340 13.46 -22.21 58.91
N THR A 341 12.62 -23.20 58.58
CA THR A 341 12.83 -24.19 57.52
C THR A 341 11.49 -24.61 56.88
N GLY A 342 11.56 -25.53 55.92
CA GLY A 342 10.42 -26.01 55.14
C GLY A 342 10.15 -25.19 53.87
N PRO A 343 9.32 -25.68 52.95
CA PRO A 343 9.11 -25.09 51.61
C PRO A 343 8.47 -23.70 51.65
N TYR A 344 7.76 -23.36 52.73
CA TYR A 344 7.08 -22.09 52.93
C TYR A 344 7.56 -21.33 54.19
N CYS A 345 8.64 -21.79 54.83
CA CYS A 345 9.21 -21.20 56.05
C CYS A 345 8.25 -21.14 57.25
N SER A 346 7.37 -22.13 57.35
CA SER A 346 6.43 -22.31 58.46
C SER A 346 6.99 -23.14 59.61
N GLU A 347 8.10 -23.85 59.41
CA GLU A 347 8.68 -24.78 60.38
C GLU A 347 9.88 -24.15 61.07
N LYS A 348 10.14 -24.49 62.33
CA LYS A 348 11.33 -24.03 63.06
C LYS A 348 12.48 -25.01 62.86
N VAL A 349 13.69 -24.49 62.66
CA VAL A 349 14.91 -25.32 62.63
C VAL A 349 15.13 -25.89 64.05
N PRO A 350 15.29 -27.21 64.20
CA PRO A 350 15.66 -27.81 65.48
C PRO A 350 17.00 -27.26 65.96
N ASP A 351 17.11 -26.92 67.25
CA ASP A 351 18.33 -26.35 67.83
C ASP A 351 19.55 -27.21 67.50
N ILE A 352 20.50 -26.63 66.75
CA ILE A 352 21.76 -27.28 66.39
C ILE A 352 22.74 -27.06 67.55
N PRO A 353 23.41 -28.11 68.06
CA PRO A 353 24.41 -27.96 69.12
C PRO A 353 25.54 -26.99 68.77
N TRP A 354 25.95 -26.19 69.76
CA TRP A 354 26.85 -25.04 69.69
C TRP A 354 28.29 -25.30 69.17
N TYR A 355 28.65 -26.51 68.76
CA TYR A 355 30.02 -26.85 68.37
C TYR A 355 30.27 -26.86 66.85
N ILE A 356 29.33 -26.39 66.02
CA ILE A 356 29.50 -26.29 64.56
C ILE A 356 29.54 -24.80 64.15
N GLU A 357 30.74 -24.23 64.03
CA GLU A 357 30.98 -22.93 63.37
C GLU A 357 31.67 -23.14 62.02
N ILE A 358 31.00 -22.84 60.89
CA ILE A 358 31.62 -22.24 59.70
C ILE A 358 30.55 -21.38 59.00
N ASN A 359 30.81 -20.09 58.77
CA ASN A 359 29.92 -19.19 58.02
C ASN A 359 30.74 -18.11 57.24
N PRO A 360 30.62 -18.02 55.90
CA PRO A 360 30.51 -19.15 54.97
C PRO A 360 31.32 -19.02 53.65
N LEU A 361 31.76 -20.17 53.11
CA LEU A 361 32.02 -20.42 51.68
C LEU A 361 30.74 -21.03 51.04
N PRO A 362 30.53 -20.90 49.71
CA PRO A 362 29.30 -21.36 49.04
C PRO A 362 29.16 -22.88 49.11
N ARG A 363 28.00 -23.37 49.56
CA ARG A 363 27.70 -24.80 49.51
C ARG A 363 27.39 -25.20 48.07
N LEU A 364 28.37 -25.83 47.43
CA LEU A 364 28.15 -26.60 46.21
C LEU A 364 27.13 -27.73 46.47
N PRO A 365 26.35 -28.14 45.45
CA PRO A 365 25.29 -29.13 45.62
C PRO A 365 25.84 -30.46 46.16
N GLU A 366 25.12 -31.04 47.12
CA GLU A 366 25.41 -32.36 47.69
C GLU A 366 24.52 -33.43 47.05
N SER A 367 25.10 -34.60 46.79
CA SER A 367 24.39 -35.77 46.29
C SER A 367 24.14 -36.75 47.43
N PRO A 368 22.90 -36.99 47.87
CA PRO A 368 22.60 -37.96 48.91
C PRO A 368 22.68 -39.40 48.36
N CYS A 369 23.55 -40.21 48.96
CA CYS A 369 23.82 -41.59 48.59
C CYS A 369 23.30 -42.56 49.66
N ARG A 370 22.71 -43.68 49.21
CA ARG A 370 22.25 -44.77 50.09
C ARG A 370 23.31 -45.87 50.08
N GLY A 371 24.15 -45.90 51.13
CA GLY A 371 25.12 -46.97 51.33
C GLY A 371 24.52 -48.24 51.90
N ALA A 372 25.28 -49.34 51.89
CA ALA A 372 24.83 -50.63 52.42
C ALA A 372 24.72 -50.63 53.96
N ARG A 373 25.49 -49.77 54.63
CA ARG A 373 25.56 -49.68 56.10
C ARG A 373 24.97 -48.38 56.68
N TRP A 374 25.14 -47.25 55.99
CA TRP A 374 24.63 -45.92 56.40
C TRP A 374 24.38 -45.06 55.16
N ASN A 375 23.49 -44.06 55.25
CA ASN A 375 23.36 -43.03 54.21
C ASN A 375 24.48 -42.00 54.38
N TYR A 376 25.06 -41.54 53.28
CA TYR A 376 26.12 -40.53 53.25
C TYR A 376 25.89 -39.54 52.10
N SER A 377 26.56 -38.39 52.12
CA SER A 377 26.44 -37.38 51.06
C SER A 377 27.78 -37.14 50.40
N CYS A 378 27.80 -37.07 49.08
CA CYS A 378 28.98 -36.63 48.32
C CYS A 378 28.93 -35.12 48.14
N PHE A 379 29.98 -34.43 48.56
CA PHE A 379 30.08 -32.97 48.47
C PHE A 379 30.56 -32.53 47.09
N ASN A 380 30.44 -31.23 46.81
CA ASN A 380 30.99 -30.60 45.60
C ASN A 380 30.51 -31.22 44.28
N GLY A 381 29.26 -31.70 44.25
CA GLY A 381 28.64 -32.32 43.08
C GLY A 381 29.21 -33.70 42.70
N GLY A 382 29.90 -34.39 43.62
CA GLY A 382 30.35 -35.77 43.43
C GLY A 382 29.19 -36.76 43.27
N ASN A 383 29.47 -37.90 42.62
CA ASN A 383 28.48 -38.96 42.37
C ASN A 383 28.68 -40.16 43.31
N CYS A 384 27.62 -40.93 43.54
CA CYS A 384 27.70 -42.12 44.40
C CYS A 384 28.47 -43.25 43.69
N SER A 385 29.48 -43.81 44.35
CA SER A 385 30.22 -44.98 43.89
C SER A 385 29.62 -46.27 44.47
N ASP A 386 29.72 -47.39 43.75
CA ASP A 386 29.17 -48.70 44.17
C ASP A 386 29.86 -49.30 45.43
N LEU A 387 31.00 -48.75 45.85
CA LEU A 387 31.85 -49.25 46.95
C LEU A 387 31.78 -48.41 48.24
N ASP A 388 30.59 -47.95 48.65
CA ASP A 388 30.39 -47.07 49.83
C ASP A 388 31.36 -45.86 49.85
N GLY A 389 31.50 -45.19 48.71
CA GLY A 389 32.37 -44.01 48.53
C GLY A 389 31.81 -43.02 47.50
N CYS A 390 32.55 -41.94 47.24
CA CYS A 390 32.17 -40.90 46.29
C CYS A 390 33.14 -40.83 45.10
N ASP A 391 32.59 -40.74 43.90
CA ASP A 391 33.32 -40.41 42.68
C ASP A 391 33.37 -38.89 42.56
N CYS A 392 34.53 -38.31 42.89
CA CYS A 392 34.71 -36.86 42.94
C CYS A 392 34.81 -36.24 41.55
N ARG A 393 34.23 -35.05 41.40
CA ARG A 393 34.45 -34.24 40.20
C ARG A 393 35.92 -33.82 40.12
N PRO A 394 36.46 -33.62 38.91
CA PRO A 394 37.80 -33.05 38.73
C PRO A 394 37.95 -31.77 39.56
N GLY A 395 39.10 -31.59 40.22
CA GLY A 395 39.36 -30.49 41.17
C GLY A 395 39.01 -30.80 42.64
N PHE A 396 38.37 -31.93 42.95
CA PHE A 396 38.05 -32.31 44.33
C PHE A 396 38.62 -33.68 44.73
N THR A 397 38.94 -33.83 46.01
CA THR A 397 39.51 -35.04 46.62
C THR A 397 38.96 -35.25 48.03
N GLY A 398 39.40 -36.32 48.70
CA GLY A 398 38.85 -36.78 49.97
C GLY A 398 37.83 -37.90 49.80
N HIS A 399 37.45 -38.53 50.90
CA HIS A 399 36.58 -39.71 50.86
C HIS A 399 35.15 -39.36 50.42
N TRP A 400 34.72 -38.12 50.70
CA TRP A 400 33.40 -37.59 50.40
C TRP A 400 33.47 -36.39 49.45
N CYS A 401 34.61 -36.20 48.76
CA CYS A 401 34.90 -35.05 47.89
C CYS A 401 34.89 -33.71 48.63
N GLU A 402 35.21 -33.73 49.92
CA GLU A 402 35.12 -32.58 50.82
C GLU A 402 36.32 -31.62 50.71
N LYS A 403 37.38 -32.02 50.01
CA LYS A 403 38.61 -31.24 49.89
C LYS A 403 38.79 -30.75 48.45
N ASP A 404 39.12 -29.47 48.30
CA ASP A 404 39.62 -28.92 47.05
C ASP A 404 41.03 -29.46 46.78
N VAL A 405 41.34 -29.76 45.52
CA VAL A 405 42.71 -30.05 45.10
C VAL A 405 43.48 -28.72 45.07
N ASP A 406 44.77 -28.77 45.39
CA ASP A 406 45.66 -27.61 45.24
C ASP A 406 46.49 -27.82 43.97
N GLU A 407 45.98 -27.30 42.85
CA GLU A 407 46.63 -27.32 41.55
C GLU A 407 47.94 -26.51 41.54
N CYS A 408 48.14 -25.61 42.50
CA CYS A 408 49.38 -24.85 42.68
C CYS A 408 50.46 -25.62 43.44
N ALA A 409 50.15 -26.75 44.10
CA ALA A 409 51.11 -27.51 44.90
C ALA A 409 52.28 -28.09 44.09
N SER A 410 52.15 -28.20 42.77
CA SER A 410 53.23 -28.64 41.87
C SER A 410 54.10 -27.50 41.34
N ASP A 411 53.90 -26.27 41.80
CA ASP A 411 54.56 -25.04 41.33
C ASP A 411 54.53 -24.90 39.78
N PRO A 412 53.33 -24.84 39.16
CA PRO A 412 53.22 -24.87 37.70
C PRO A 412 53.64 -23.59 36.98
N CYS A 413 53.80 -22.46 37.70
CA CYS A 413 54.13 -21.16 37.12
C CYS A 413 55.65 -20.96 37.04
N MET A 414 56.16 -20.66 35.84
CA MET A 414 57.59 -20.46 35.59
C MET A 414 58.00 -18.98 35.77
N ASN A 415 59.31 -18.72 35.76
CA ASN A 415 59.91 -17.38 35.73
C ASN A 415 59.43 -16.43 36.86
N GLY A 416 59.12 -16.98 38.04
CA GLY A 416 58.71 -16.21 39.22
C GLY A 416 57.24 -15.80 39.24
N GLY A 417 56.41 -16.29 38.30
CA GLY A 417 54.97 -16.02 38.30
C GLY A 417 54.25 -16.57 39.54
N PHE A 418 53.23 -15.85 40.00
CA PHE A 418 52.42 -16.23 41.16
C PHE A 418 51.26 -17.15 40.75
N CYS A 419 51.11 -18.30 41.42
CA CYS A 419 50.06 -19.26 41.13
C CYS A 419 48.79 -18.99 41.93
N LEU A 420 47.65 -18.94 41.26
CA LEU A 420 46.32 -18.85 41.85
C LEU A 420 45.60 -20.20 41.72
N ASN A 421 45.19 -20.78 42.85
CA ASN A 421 44.45 -22.04 42.89
C ASN A 421 42.97 -21.82 42.55
N TYR A 422 42.44 -22.58 41.60
CA TYR A 422 41.03 -22.60 41.26
C TYR A 422 40.54 -24.05 41.16
N VAL A 423 39.22 -24.23 41.22
CA VAL A 423 38.64 -25.58 41.08
C VAL A 423 39.01 -26.18 39.72
N ASN A 424 39.75 -27.29 39.73
CA ASN A 424 40.20 -28.04 38.55
C ASN A 424 41.07 -27.22 37.57
N SER A 425 41.66 -26.12 38.02
CA SER A 425 42.49 -25.27 37.17
C SER A 425 43.40 -24.39 38.01
N PHE A 426 44.45 -23.85 37.39
CA PHE A 426 45.29 -22.83 38.01
C PHE A 426 45.47 -21.68 37.02
N GLU A 427 45.76 -20.50 37.54
CA GLU A 427 46.12 -19.34 36.74
C GLU A 427 47.46 -18.78 37.21
N CYS A 428 48.36 -18.53 36.26
CA CYS A 428 49.64 -17.92 36.54
C CYS A 428 49.57 -16.41 36.29
N ALA A 429 49.75 -15.62 37.34
CA ALA A 429 49.97 -14.19 37.23
C ALA A 429 51.45 -13.93 36.89
N CYS A 430 51.72 -13.60 35.63
CA CYS A 430 53.07 -13.40 35.12
C CYS A 430 53.61 -11.98 35.39
N ASP A 431 54.92 -11.89 35.57
CA ASP A 431 55.63 -10.60 35.57
C ASP A 431 55.54 -9.91 34.20
N LEU A 432 55.69 -8.58 34.18
CA LEU A 432 55.48 -7.69 33.01
C LEU A 432 56.20 -8.11 31.71
N ASN A 433 57.28 -8.90 31.80
CA ASN A 433 58.08 -9.34 30.66
C ASN A 433 57.79 -10.77 30.22
N HIS A 434 56.86 -11.48 30.86
CA HIS A 434 56.52 -12.86 30.55
C HIS A 434 55.02 -13.02 30.24
N SER A 435 54.69 -14.02 29.43
CA SER A 435 53.31 -14.35 29.07
C SER A 435 53.13 -15.85 28.83
N GLY A 436 51.87 -16.27 28.66
CA GLY A 436 51.48 -17.67 28.47
C GLY A 436 50.94 -18.31 29.74
N ILE A 437 50.30 -19.49 29.57
CA ILE A 437 49.60 -20.21 30.64
C ILE A 437 50.49 -20.61 31.84
N HIS A 438 51.80 -20.70 31.64
CA HIS A 438 52.81 -21.00 32.65
C HIS A 438 53.85 -19.88 32.77
N CYS A 439 53.60 -18.69 32.23
CA CYS A 439 54.59 -17.60 32.13
C CYS A 439 55.88 -18.00 31.40
N GLN A 440 55.78 -18.92 30.46
CA GLN A 440 56.92 -19.54 29.78
C GLN A 440 57.46 -18.72 28.61
N MET A 441 56.72 -17.73 28.11
CA MET A 441 57.12 -16.93 26.95
C MET A 441 57.71 -15.59 27.41
N ASP A 442 58.93 -15.29 27.00
CA ASP A 442 59.55 -13.97 27.17
C ASP A 442 59.07 -13.02 26.06
N VAL A 443 58.50 -11.88 26.43
CA VAL A 443 57.96 -10.86 25.52
C VAL A 443 58.74 -9.55 25.55
N SER A 444 59.89 -9.52 26.23
CA SER A 444 60.77 -8.34 26.30
C SER A 444 61.17 -7.80 24.92
N ASP A 445 61.43 -8.69 23.96
CA ASP A 445 61.79 -8.32 22.57
C ASP A 445 60.61 -7.73 21.78
N PHE A 446 59.37 -8.14 22.07
CA PHE A 446 58.19 -7.67 21.34
C PHE A 446 57.95 -6.17 21.55
N TYR A 447 58.14 -5.67 22.78
CA TYR A 447 58.02 -4.24 23.08
C TYR A 447 59.05 -3.39 22.33
N LEU A 448 60.26 -3.93 22.09
CA LEU A 448 61.30 -3.26 21.30
C LEU A 448 60.87 -3.08 19.84
N TYR A 449 60.32 -4.12 19.21
CA TYR A 449 59.89 -4.09 17.81
C TYR A 449 58.69 -3.18 17.56
N VAL A 450 57.73 -3.13 18.50
CA VAL A 450 56.59 -2.21 18.44
C VAL A 450 57.04 -0.75 18.54
N PHE A 451 57.98 -0.44 19.45
CA PHE A 451 58.54 0.90 19.57
C PHE A 451 59.25 1.36 18.30
N LEU A 452 60.07 0.50 17.70
CA LEU A 452 60.78 0.81 16.45
C LEU A 452 59.82 1.02 15.27
N SER A 453 58.78 0.20 15.15
CA SER A 453 57.78 0.33 14.08
C SER A 453 56.93 1.59 14.20
N LEU A 454 56.54 1.98 15.41
CA LEU A 454 55.80 3.23 15.65
C LEU A 454 56.64 4.46 15.27
N TRP A 455 57.93 4.46 15.62
CA TRP A 455 58.85 5.54 15.28
C TRP A 455 59.06 5.68 13.76
N GLN A 456 59.14 4.57 13.03
CA GLN A 456 59.28 4.60 11.58
C GLN A 456 58.05 5.18 10.87
N ASN A 457 56.84 4.83 11.34
CA ASN A 457 55.60 5.40 10.79
C ASN A 457 55.46 6.91 11.07
N LEU A 458 55.89 7.36 12.25
CA LEU A 458 55.86 8.78 12.62
C LEU A 458 56.78 9.63 11.73
N PHE A 459 57.99 9.12 11.46
CA PHE A 459 58.93 9.80 10.55
C PHE A 459 58.41 9.89 9.12
N GLN A 460 57.77 8.83 8.63
CA GLN A 460 57.15 8.83 7.29
C GLN A 460 56.08 9.91 7.16
N LEU A 461 55.22 10.06 8.19
CA LEU A 461 54.15 11.06 8.23
C LEU A 461 54.69 12.49 8.29
N MET A 462 55.71 12.74 9.11
CA MET A 462 56.35 14.05 9.21
C MET A 462 57.03 14.47 7.91
N SER A 463 57.63 13.51 7.20
CA SER A 463 58.29 13.76 5.91
C SER A 463 57.27 14.13 4.83
N TYR A 464 56.11 13.45 4.81
CA TYR A 464 55.00 13.77 3.90
C TYR A 464 54.44 15.18 4.15
N LEU A 465 54.25 15.56 5.41
CA LEU A 465 53.71 16.87 5.79
C LEU A 465 54.67 18.02 5.44
N MET A 466 55.97 17.83 5.61
CA MET A 466 57.00 18.80 5.20
C MET A 466 56.96 19.08 3.69
N ILE A 467 56.89 18.05 2.85
CA ILE A 467 56.86 18.21 1.38
C ILE A 467 55.62 18.98 0.92
N ARG A 468 54.48 18.83 1.62
CA ARG A 468 53.22 19.48 1.27
C ARG A 468 53.12 20.96 1.66
N LEU A 469 54.01 21.46 2.52
CA LEU A 469 54.00 22.86 2.98
C LEU A 469 54.77 23.81 2.05
N ASP A 470 55.60 23.31 1.14
CA ASP A 470 56.42 24.12 0.23
C ASP A 470 55.75 24.42 -1.14
N ASP A 471 54.56 23.87 -1.42
CA ASP A 471 53.82 24.11 -2.67
C ASP A 471 52.74 25.21 -2.49
N GLU A 472 53.12 26.50 -2.51
CA GLU A 472 52.18 27.61 -2.74
C GLU A 472 52.11 28.00 -4.23
N PRO A 473 50.91 28.17 -4.85
CA PRO A 473 50.79 28.58 -6.26
C PRO A 473 50.83 30.11 -6.43
N GLU A 474 51.74 30.62 -7.26
CA GLU A 474 51.74 32.03 -7.72
C GLU A 474 50.55 32.31 -8.67
N ILE A 475 49.75 33.35 -8.35
CA ILE A 475 48.62 33.83 -9.18
C ILE A 475 49.09 35.09 -9.91
N ASP A 476 49.26 35.01 -11.23
CA ASP A 476 49.62 36.16 -12.08
C ASP A 476 48.36 36.82 -12.66
N LEU A 477 48.14 38.10 -12.32
CA LEU A 477 47.00 38.93 -12.75
C LEU A 477 47.43 39.81 -13.94
N GLY A 478 47.25 39.31 -15.16
CA GLY A 478 47.51 40.04 -16.40
C GLY A 478 46.33 40.91 -16.86
N PHE A 479 46.53 42.24 -16.88
CA PHE A 479 45.64 43.23 -17.50
C PHE A 479 45.90 43.39 -19.02
N GLN A 480 44.80 43.38 -19.79
CA GLN A 480 44.42 44.21 -20.97
C GLN A 480 45.38 44.43 -22.18
N LEU A 481 44.85 44.17 -23.39
CA LEU A 481 44.72 45.08 -24.57
C LEU A 481 44.92 44.33 -25.91
N ASP A 482 43.81 44.04 -26.61
CA ASP A 482 43.44 44.59 -27.95
C ASP A 482 42.18 43.89 -28.49
#